data_AF-A0A819SMB5-F1
#
_entry.id   AF-A0A819SMB5-F1
#
_cell.length_a   1.000
_cell.length_b   1.000
_cell.length_c   1.000
_cell.angle_alpha   90.00
_cell.angle_beta   90.00
_cell.angle_gamma   90.00
#
_symmetry.space_group_name_H-M   'P 1'
#
loop_
_entity.id
_entity.type
_entity.pdbx_description
1 polymer ?
#
loop_
_entity_poly.entity_id
_entity_poly.type
_entity_poly.pdbx_seq_one_letter_code
_entity_poly.pdbx_strand_id
1 'polypeptide(L)'
;MLCSLMMFIVVAINIFVYLLIPQYSIYGDQHYAITANNGTVIIKQCTQYVTTDQCQMTVMGRIILRFFYKVWFFGAVYFCLSWLYLVVFLISGLIKLFRNRESNIQEFTIERLLQDDNDEEDPLIQ
;
A
#
# COMPACT_ATOMS: atom_id res chain seq x y z
N MET A 1 -20.28 9.37 2.56
CA MET A 1 -19.50 8.12 2.80
C MET A 1 -19.85 7.02 1.81
N LEU A 2 -21.12 6.61 1.67
CA LEU A 2 -21.53 5.54 0.73
C LEU A 2 -21.27 5.90 -0.75
N CYS A 3 -21.53 7.14 -1.17
CA CYS A 3 -21.30 7.59 -2.55
C CYS A 3 -19.82 7.55 -2.95
N SER A 4 -18.92 7.93 -2.03
CA SER A 4 -17.48 7.83 -2.25
C SER A 4 -17.05 6.36 -2.38
N LEU A 5 -17.64 5.48 -1.58
CA LEU A 5 -17.38 4.03 -1.63
C LEU A 5 -17.82 3.43 -2.98
N MET A 6 -18.98 3.82 -3.49
CA MET A 6 -19.45 3.43 -4.83
C MET A 6 -18.51 3.92 -5.94
N MET A 7 -18.02 5.15 -5.83
CA MET A 7 -17.04 5.69 -6.76
C MET A 7 -15.74 4.88 -6.77
N PHE A 8 -15.23 4.49 -5.60
CA PHE A 8 -14.04 3.65 -5.49
C PHE A 8 -14.26 2.24 -6.05
N ILE A 9 -15.43 1.63 -5.81
CA ILE A 9 -15.78 0.32 -6.36
C ILE A 9 -15.82 0.36 -7.89
N VAL A 10 -16.43 1.39 -8.48
CA VAL A 10 -16.46 1.56 -9.94
C VAL A 10 -15.04 1.64 -10.49
N VAL A 11 -14.15 2.42 -9.88
CA VAL A 11 -12.74 2.50 -10.29
C VAL A 11 -12.04 1.15 -10.17
N ALA A 12 -12.25 0.42 -9.08
CA ALA A 12 -11.65 -0.90 -8.87
C ALA A 12 -12.10 -1.90 -9.94
N ILE A 13 -13.39 -1.95 -10.26
CA ILE A 13 -13.92 -2.83 -11.33
C ILE A 13 -13.29 -2.48 -12.69
N ASN A 14 -13.16 -1.18 -13.00
CA ASN A 14 -12.52 -0.73 -14.24
C ASN A 14 -11.04 -1.16 -14.31
N ILE A 15 -10.32 -1.20 -13.18
CA ILE A 15 -8.96 -1.75 -13.11
C ILE A 15 -8.95 -3.26 -13.40
N PHE A 16 -9.89 -4.02 -12.82
CA PHE A 16 -9.99 -5.45 -13.12
C PHE A 16 -10.28 -5.75 -14.59
N VAL A 17 -11.18 -4.98 -15.22
CA VAL A 17 -11.46 -5.10 -16.66
C VAL A 17 -10.22 -4.84 -17.50
N TYR A 18 -9.41 -3.86 -17.11
CA TYR A 18 -8.13 -3.56 -17.78
C TYR A 18 -7.13 -4.71 -17.68
N LEU A 19 -7.08 -5.41 -16.55
CA LEU A 19 -6.20 -6.58 -16.36
C LEU A 19 -6.60 -7.78 -17.21
N LEU A 20 -7.90 -7.98 -17.43
CA LEU A 20 -8.42 -9.11 -18.22
C LEU A 20 -8.28 -8.87 -19.73
N ILE A 21 -8.65 -7.68 -20.21
CA ILE A 21 -8.69 -7.38 -21.65
C ILE A 21 -8.25 -5.93 -21.92
N PRO A 22 -6.92 -5.66 -21.97
CA PRO A 22 -6.40 -4.30 -22.06
C PRO A 22 -6.79 -3.61 -23.37
N GLN A 23 -6.65 -4.28 -24.52
CA GLN A 23 -6.92 -3.69 -25.84
C GLN A 23 -8.41 -3.31 -26.00
N TYR A 24 -9.32 -4.19 -25.58
CA TYR A 24 -10.76 -3.94 -25.64
C TYR A 24 -11.20 -2.85 -24.66
N SER A 25 -10.60 -2.78 -23.47
CA SER A 25 -10.95 -1.75 -22.48
C SER A 25 -10.56 -0.32 -22.91
N ILE A 26 -9.46 -0.19 -23.68
CA ILE A 26 -8.92 1.11 -24.10
C ILE A 26 -9.54 1.58 -25.42
N TYR A 27 -9.72 0.69 -26.40
CA TYR A 27 -10.13 1.04 -27.76
C TYR A 27 -11.50 0.49 -28.17
N GLY A 28 -12.08 -0.44 -27.39
CA GLY A 28 -13.35 -1.09 -27.72
C GLY A 28 -13.28 -1.87 -29.03
N ASP A 29 -14.33 -1.76 -29.85
CA ASP A 29 -14.45 -2.36 -31.18
C ASP A 29 -14.11 -1.37 -32.31
N GLN A 30 -13.22 -0.41 -32.04
CA GLN A 30 -12.80 0.56 -33.05
C GLN A 30 -11.88 -0.08 -34.09
N HIS A 31 -12.18 0.20 -35.35
CA HIS A 31 -11.41 -0.23 -36.50
C HIS A 31 -11.07 0.98 -37.37
N TYR A 32 -9.89 0.95 -37.99
CA TYR A 32 -9.44 1.98 -38.91
C TYR A 32 -9.12 1.37 -40.27
N ALA A 33 -9.36 2.15 -41.32
CA ALA A 33 -9.12 1.74 -42.70
C ALA A 33 -7.78 2.30 -43.18
N ILE A 34 -6.92 1.43 -43.71
CA ILE A 34 -5.68 1.83 -44.38
C ILE A 34 -5.82 1.48 -45.86
N THR A 35 -5.59 2.46 -46.73
CA THR A 35 -5.46 2.21 -48.17
C THR A 35 -4.05 1.70 -48.46
N ALA A 36 -3.93 0.46 -48.94
CA ALA A 36 -2.66 -0.09 -49.40
C ALA A 36 -2.27 0.51 -50.75
N ASN A 37 -0.97 0.46 -51.10
CA ASN A 37 -0.44 0.99 -52.37
C ASN A 37 -1.12 0.39 -53.62
N ASN A 38 -1.77 -0.76 -53.50
CA ASN A 38 -2.53 -1.42 -54.57
C ASN A 38 -3.99 -0.94 -54.66
N GLY A 39 -4.37 0.12 -53.94
CA GLY A 39 -5.73 0.67 -53.90
C GLY A 39 -6.72 -0.16 -53.06
N THR A 40 -6.28 -1.24 -52.43
CA THR A 40 -7.12 -2.07 -51.56
C THR A 40 -7.25 -1.45 -50.19
N VAL A 41 -8.48 -1.39 -49.67
CA VAL A 41 -8.77 -0.91 -48.32
C VAL A 41 -8.68 -2.08 -47.34
N ILE A 42 -7.77 -1.98 -46.38
CA ILE A 42 -7.57 -2.98 -45.33
C ILE A 42 -8.13 -2.42 -44.02
N ILE A 43 -9.08 -3.15 -43.43
CA ILE A 43 -9.63 -2.83 -42.12
C ILE A 43 -8.75 -3.48 -41.05
N LYS A 44 -8.21 -2.67 -40.13
CA LYS A 44 -7.42 -3.16 -38.99
C LYS A 44 -8.02 -2.71 -37.67
N GLN A 45 -7.86 -3.54 -36.65
CA GLN A 45 -8.25 -3.20 -35.27
C GLN A 45 -7.31 -2.14 -34.70
N CYS A 46 -7.88 -1.18 -33.96
CA CYS A 46 -7.12 -0.21 -33.21
C CYS A 46 -6.25 -0.91 -32.15
N THR A 47 -4.97 -0.57 -32.12
CA THR A 47 -4.01 -1.07 -31.13
C THR A 47 -3.20 0.08 -30.56
N GLN A 48 -2.52 -0.17 -29.43
CA GLN A 48 -1.58 0.76 -28.79
C GLN A 48 -0.56 1.43 -29.72
N TYR A 49 -0.21 0.81 -30.84
CA TYR A 49 0.86 1.26 -31.72
C TYR A 49 0.39 2.22 -32.82
N VAL A 50 -0.91 2.52 -32.89
CA VAL A 50 -1.50 3.41 -33.89
C VAL A 50 -1.53 4.85 -33.34
N THR A 51 -1.22 5.82 -34.20
CA THR A 51 -1.30 7.25 -33.88
C THR A 51 -2.72 7.65 -33.48
N THR A 52 -2.84 8.50 -32.46
CA THR A 52 -4.10 8.94 -31.82
C THR A 52 -5.12 9.59 -32.76
N ASP A 53 -4.69 9.98 -33.96
CA ASP A 53 -5.53 10.67 -34.93
C ASP A 53 -6.53 9.73 -35.62
N GLN A 54 -6.27 8.41 -35.61
CA GLN A 54 -7.13 7.40 -36.24
C GLN A 54 -7.92 6.56 -35.22
N CYS A 55 -7.49 6.52 -33.95
CA CYS A 55 -8.12 5.73 -32.89
C CYS A 55 -8.18 6.55 -31.59
N GLN A 56 -9.40 6.76 -31.05
CA GLN A 56 -9.59 7.51 -29.81
C GLN A 56 -9.70 6.58 -28.60
N MET A 57 -8.83 6.80 -27.61
CA MET A 57 -8.89 6.08 -26.33
C MET A 57 -10.13 6.46 -25.51
N THR A 58 -10.72 5.47 -24.85
CA THR A 58 -11.81 5.68 -23.89
C THR A 58 -11.39 6.58 -22.72
N VAL A 59 -12.35 7.28 -22.13
CA VAL A 59 -12.12 8.14 -20.94
C VAL A 59 -11.57 7.31 -19.77
N MET A 60 -12.07 6.09 -19.59
CA MET A 60 -11.61 5.17 -18.55
C MET A 60 -10.16 4.75 -18.77
N GLY A 61 -9.77 4.41 -20.01
CA GLY A 61 -8.38 4.08 -20.36
C GLY A 61 -7.41 5.23 -20.03
N ARG A 62 -7.78 6.47 -20.35
CA ARG A 62 -6.97 7.65 -20.02
C ARG A 62 -6.80 7.87 -18.52
N ILE A 63 -7.87 7.69 -17.74
CA ILE A 63 -7.82 7.83 -16.27
C ILE A 63 -6.94 6.75 -15.65
N ILE A 64 -7.11 5.50 -16.07
CA ILE A 64 -6.35 4.35 -15.58
C ILE A 64 -4.86 4.49 -15.89
N LEU A 65 -4.51 4.84 -17.13
CA LEU A 65 -3.10 5.06 -17.52
C LEU A 65 -2.45 6.17 -16.70
N ARG A 66 -3.16 7.27 -16.47
CA ARG A 66 -2.65 8.38 -15.66
C ARG A 66 -2.56 8.04 -14.17
N PHE A 67 -3.46 7.20 -13.67
CA PHE A 67 -3.41 6.66 -12.32
C PHE A 67 -2.17 5.78 -12.15
N PHE A 68 -1.98 4.76 -13.00
CA PHE A 68 -0.83 3.86 -12.94
C PHE A 68 0.51 4.59 -13.06
N TYR A 69 0.60 5.64 -13.89
CA TYR A 69 1.80 6.48 -13.98
C TYR A 69 2.18 7.11 -12.62
N LYS A 70 1.19 7.45 -11.79
CA LYS A 70 1.41 7.99 -10.43
C LYS A 70 1.40 6.95 -9.31
N VAL A 71 1.04 5.69 -9.59
CA VAL A 71 1.03 4.61 -8.58
C VAL A 71 2.43 4.35 -8.00
N TRP A 72 3.50 4.63 -8.75
CA TRP A 72 4.86 4.52 -8.22
C TRP A 72 5.10 5.40 -6.98
N PHE A 73 4.46 6.56 -6.90
CA PHE A 73 4.50 7.41 -5.70
C PHE A 73 3.81 6.75 -4.51
N PHE A 74 2.63 6.15 -4.73
CA PHE A 74 1.93 5.40 -3.68
C PHE A 74 2.73 4.17 -3.22
N GLY A 75 3.39 3.47 -4.14
CA GLY A 75 4.28 2.36 -3.82
C GLY A 75 5.48 2.81 -2.97
N ALA A 76 6.11 3.93 -3.33
CA ALA A 76 7.22 4.50 -2.58
C ALA A 76 6.81 4.92 -1.17
N VAL A 77 5.67 5.62 -1.04
CA VAL A 77 5.12 6.02 0.27
C VAL A 77 4.78 4.81 1.13
N TYR A 78 4.13 3.80 0.57
CA TYR A 78 3.81 2.57 1.29
C TYR A 78 5.07 1.87 1.80
N PHE A 79 6.09 1.74 0.95
CA PHE A 79 7.38 1.16 1.34
C PHE A 79 8.04 1.97 2.46
N CYS A 80 8.12 3.29 2.33
CA CYS A 80 8.66 4.17 3.37
C CYS A 80 7.90 4.04 4.70
N LEU A 81 6.56 3.98 4.67
CA LEU A 81 5.73 3.79 5.86
C LEU A 81 5.95 2.43 6.50
N SER A 82 6.11 1.36 5.72
CA SER A 82 6.44 0.03 6.26
C SER A 82 7.76 0.03 7.01
N TRP A 83 8.81 0.66 6.45
CA TRP A 83 10.10 0.80 7.13
C TRP A 83 10.01 1.69 8.37
N LEU A 84 9.30 2.81 8.30
CA LEU A 84 9.09 3.70 9.44
C LEU A 84 8.37 2.97 10.56
N TYR A 85 7.31 2.22 10.25
CA TYR A 85 6.57 1.41 11.21
C TYR A 85 7.47 0.37 11.89
N LEU A 86 8.31 -0.34 11.12
CA LEU A 86 9.26 -1.29 11.69
C LEU A 86 10.27 -0.62 12.62
N VAL A 87 10.83 0.53 12.23
CA VAL A 87 11.78 1.28 13.06
C VAL A 87 11.14 1.75 14.36
N VAL A 88 9.95 2.34 14.30
CA VAL A 88 9.20 2.78 15.49
C VAL A 88 8.88 1.60 16.41
N PHE A 89 8.48 0.45 15.84
CA PHE A 89 8.22 -0.76 16.61
C PHE A 89 9.48 -1.27 17.33
N LEU A 90 10.62 -1.32 16.64
CA LEU A 90 11.91 -1.72 17.23
C LEU A 90 12.36 -0.76 18.32
N ILE A 91 12.31 0.56 18.08
CA ILE A 91 12.67 1.57 19.09
C ILE A 91 11.77 1.46 20.32
N SER A 92 10.46 1.30 20.13
CA SER A 92 9.51 1.11 21.22
C SER A 92 9.83 -0.15 22.04
N GLY A 93 10.23 -1.23 21.36
CA GLY A 93 10.69 -2.47 22.00
C GLY A 93 11.98 -2.27 22.79
N LEU A 94 12.98 -1.58 22.22
CA LEU A 94 14.25 -1.28 22.88
C LEU A 94 14.05 -0.40 24.13
N ILE A 95 13.24 0.66 24.03
CA ILE A 95 12.94 1.53 25.19
C ILE A 95 12.31 0.71 26.31
N LYS A 96 11.37 -0.19 26.01
CA LYS A 96 10.78 -1.09 27.03
C LYS A 96 11.82 -2.04 27.62
N LEU A 97 12.70 -2.61 26.81
CA LEU A 97 13.71 -3.57 27.26
C LEU A 97 14.79 -2.91 28.13
N PHE A 98 15.25 -1.71 27.76
CA PHE A 98 16.18 -0.93 28.57
C PHE A 98 15.53 -0.39 29.84
N ARG A 99 14.27 0.05 29.81
CA ARG A 99 13.54 0.51 31.00
C ARG A 99 13.24 -0.63 31.98
N ASN A 100 12.93 -1.83 31.49
CA ASN A 100 12.77 -3.02 32.34
C ASN A 100 14.06 -3.40 33.05
N ARG A 101 15.23 -3.12 32.46
CA ARG A 101 16.51 -3.46 33.06
C ARG A 101 16.81 -2.60 34.29
N GLU A 102 16.31 -1.36 34.33
CA GLU A 102 16.42 -0.50 35.52
C GLU A 102 15.32 -0.81 36.55
N SER A 103 14.09 -1.12 36.11
CA SER A 103 13.01 -1.45 37.05
C SER A 103 13.17 -2.82 37.71
N ASN A 104 13.72 -3.82 37.02
CA ASN A 104 13.92 -5.15 37.61
C ASN A 104 15.01 -5.13 38.69
N ILE A 105 16.04 -4.28 38.54
CA ILE A 105 17.06 -4.10 39.58
C ILE A 105 16.48 -3.33 40.78
N GLN A 106 15.66 -2.29 40.56
CA GLN A 106 15.01 -1.56 41.66
C GLN A 106 13.95 -2.39 42.38
N GLU A 107 13.10 -3.12 41.65
CA GLU A 107 12.06 -3.99 42.23
C GLU A 107 12.69 -5.11 43.07
N PHE A 108 13.73 -5.77 42.54
CA PHE A 108 14.49 -6.79 43.27
C PHE A 108 15.27 -6.23 44.47
N THR A 109 15.81 -5.02 44.38
CA THR A 109 16.53 -4.38 45.50
C THR A 109 15.56 -3.92 46.58
N ILE A 110 14.40 -3.35 46.20
CA ILE A 110 13.36 -2.91 47.13
C ILE A 110 12.74 -4.11 47.84
N GLU A 111 12.39 -5.20 47.13
CA GLU A 111 11.90 -6.43 47.76
C GLU A 111 12.93 -7.03 48.74
N ARG A 112 14.23 -7.03 48.40
CA ARG A 112 15.28 -7.49 49.31
C ARG A 112 15.46 -6.61 50.54
N LEU A 113 15.44 -5.28 50.38
CA LEU A 113 15.56 -4.35 51.50
C LEU A 113 14.34 -4.43 52.44
N LEU A 114 13.14 -4.60 51.88
CA LEU A 114 11.92 -4.81 52.67
C LEU A 114 11.92 -6.17 53.38
N GLN A 115 12.60 -7.19 52.83
CA GLN A 115 12.71 -8.49 53.48
C GLN A 115 13.76 -8.50 54.59
N ASP A 116 14.87 -7.78 54.44
CA ASP A 116 15.90 -7.60 55.49
C ASP A 116 15.34 -6.82 56.70
N ASP A 117 14.52 -5.78 56.48
CA ASP A 117 13.87 -5.00 57.55
C ASP A 117 12.82 -5.82 58.33
N ASN A 118 12.18 -6.83 57.71
CA ASN A 118 11.16 -7.65 58.38
C ASN A 118 11.76 -8.82 59.18
N ASP A 119 13.02 -9.19 58.96
CA ASP A 119 13.69 -10.30 59.66
C ASP A 119 14.44 -9.83 60.94
N GLU A 120 14.55 -8.51 61.18
CA GLU A 120 15.18 -7.94 62.40
C GLU A 120 14.19 -7.66 63.56
N GLU A 121 12.89 -7.86 63.36
CA GLU A 121 11.86 -7.60 64.39
C GLU A 121 11.35 -8.90 65.04
N ASP A 122 12.26 -9.64 65.69
CA ASP A 122 11.90 -10.68 66.68
C ASP A 122 12.24 -10.17 68.10
N PRO A 123 11.27 -9.66 68.88
CA PRO A 123 11.49 -9.43 70.29
C PRO A 123 11.48 -10.78 71.03
N LEU A 124 12.69 -11.28 71.27
CA LEU A 124 13.02 -12.14 72.40
C LEU A 124 12.45 -11.56 73.71
N ILE A 125 11.69 -12.41 74.43
CA ILE A 125 11.61 -12.55 75.90
C ILE A 125 10.50 -11.76 76.65
N GLN A 126 9.69 -12.59 77.33
CA GLN A 126 8.90 -12.45 78.58
C GLN A 126 7.65 -11.55 78.66
#